data_AF-A0A4Y2VYF5-F1
#
_entry.id   AF-A0A4Y2VYF5-F1
#
_cell.length_a   1.000
_cell.length_b   1.000
_cell.length_c   1.000
_cell.angle_alpha   90.00
_cell.angle_beta   90.00
_cell.angle_gamma   90.00
#
_symmetry.space_group_name_H-M   'P 1'
#
loop_
_entity.id
_entity.type
_entity.pdbx_description
1 polymer ?
#
loop_
_entity_poly.entity_id
_entity_poly.type
_entity_poly.pdbx_seq_one_letter_code
_entity_poly.pdbx_strand_id
1 'polypeptide(L)'
;MNRTLATLKPQAGIVAAPMEPKPQYGVEAGGVADQPVEEAGMTPEVIQKLQDKATLLTTERKKRGKSVPEELVKPEQVRQFQTLASHPGLHSASVPGILSMDVCPTDTSKILTGGNDKNAAIFNKDTEQVITILKGHTKKVTSVIYHPEE
;
A
#
# COMPACT_ATOMS: atom_id res chain seq x y z
N MET A 1 28.97 -17.59 -13.86
CA MET A 1 29.26 -16.23 -14.37
C MET A 1 28.13 -15.29 -13.97
N ASN A 2 28.49 -14.25 -13.21
CA ASN A 2 27.78 -13.01 -12.87
C ASN A 2 26.37 -13.06 -12.25
N ARG A 3 26.30 -12.79 -10.94
CA ARG A 3 25.14 -12.09 -10.35
C ARG A 3 25.64 -10.98 -9.41
N THR A 4 25.39 -9.76 -9.84
CA THR A 4 25.77 -8.47 -9.24
C THR A 4 25.10 -8.26 -7.88
N LEU A 5 25.91 -8.03 -6.85
CA LEU A 5 25.48 -7.51 -5.55
C LEU A 5 25.03 -6.04 -5.72
N ALA A 6 23.75 -5.77 -5.57
CA ALA A 6 23.23 -4.40 -5.47
C ALA A 6 23.43 -3.89 -4.04
N THR A 7 24.56 -3.23 -3.79
CA THR A 7 24.83 -2.49 -2.56
C THR A 7 24.09 -1.14 -2.65
N LEU A 8 22.88 -1.06 -2.10
CA LEU A 8 22.21 0.23 -1.91
C LEU A 8 22.84 0.94 -0.72
N LYS A 9 23.67 1.96 -1.00
CA LYS A 9 24.18 2.90 0.00
C LYS A 9 23.02 3.75 0.54
N PRO A 10 22.90 3.98 1.85
CA PRO A 10 21.98 4.99 2.38
C PRO A 10 22.49 6.36 1.94
N GLN A 11 21.73 7.07 1.11
CA GLN A 11 21.97 8.49 0.87
C GLN A 11 21.60 9.25 2.14
N ALA A 12 22.62 9.70 2.86
CA ALA A 12 22.53 10.76 3.83
C ALA A 12 22.34 12.10 3.10
N GLY A 13 21.48 12.95 3.66
CA GLY A 13 21.44 14.39 3.37
C GLY A 13 20.30 14.81 2.45
N ILE A 14 19.16 15.16 3.03
CA ILE A 14 18.26 16.15 2.43
C ILE A 14 18.96 17.50 2.63
N VAL A 15 19.72 17.93 1.63
CA VAL A 15 20.26 19.29 1.57
C VAL A 15 19.16 20.15 0.97
N ALA A 16 18.66 21.13 1.73
CA ALA A 16 17.71 22.11 1.24
C ALA A 16 18.30 22.86 0.03
N ALA A 17 17.58 22.84 -1.09
CA ALA A 17 17.94 23.64 -2.26
C ALA A 17 17.65 25.13 -1.97
N PRO A 18 18.47 26.08 -2.46
CA PRO A 18 18.19 27.51 -2.30
C PRO A 18 16.98 27.92 -3.14
N MET A 19 16.08 28.71 -2.56
CA MET A 19 14.93 29.31 -3.25
C MET A 19 15.41 30.37 -4.26
N GLU A 20 15.10 30.19 -5.54
CA GLU A 20 15.21 31.25 -6.55
C GLU A 20 13.97 32.17 -6.49
N PRO A 21 14.11 33.52 -6.51
CA PRO A 21 12.96 34.42 -6.52
C PRO A 21 12.62 34.88 -7.94
N LYS A 22 11.31 34.98 -8.26
CA LYS A 22 10.64 36.01 -9.12
C LYS A 22 9.20 35.62 -9.52
N PRO A 23 8.34 36.56 -10.01
CA PRO A 23 8.26 38.00 -9.76
C PRO A 23 6.86 38.45 -9.26
N GLN A 24 6.79 39.66 -8.72
CA GLN A 24 5.56 40.31 -8.23
C GLN A 24 4.67 40.81 -9.38
N TYR A 25 3.34 40.62 -9.24
CA TYR A 25 2.32 41.48 -9.83
C TYR A 25 1.30 41.82 -8.72
N GLY A 26 1.13 43.11 -8.43
CA GLY A 26 0.25 43.61 -7.36
C GLY A 26 -1.22 43.75 -7.78
N VAL A 27 -2.13 43.84 -6.81
CA VAL A 27 -2.89 45.05 -6.38
C VAL A 27 -3.47 44.75 -4.97
N GLU A 28 -3.51 45.77 -4.12
CA GLU A 28 -3.93 45.77 -2.70
C GLU A 28 -5.40 45.43 -2.42
N ALA A 29 -5.68 44.78 -1.27
CA ALA A 29 -6.66 45.23 -0.27
C ALA A 29 -6.49 44.41 1.03
N GLY A 30 -6.51 45.08 2.18
CA GLY A 30 -6.04 44.58 3.47
C GLY A 30 -6.87 43.49 4.18
N GLY A 31 -6.18 42.76 5.04
CA GLY A 31 -6.72 41.82 6.01
C GLY A 31 -5.62 40.89 6.51
N VAL A 32 -5.09 41.15 7.71
CA VAL A 32 -4.19 40.22 8.40
C VAL A 32 -5.04 39.04 8.86
N ALA A 33 -5.13 38.01 8.02
CA ALA A 33 -5.61 36.70 8.43
C ALA A 33 -4.37 35.85 8.74
N ASP A 34 -4.21 35.58 10.03
CA ASP A 34 -3.26 34.62 10.59
C ASP A 34 -3.41 33.30 9.82
N GLN A 35 -2.46 33.00 8.92
CA GLN A 35 -2.42 31.68 8.30
C GLN A 35 -1.88 30.72 9.35
N PRO A 36 -2.62 29.67 9.74
CA PRO A 36 -2.01 28.60 10.50
C PRO A 36 -0.89 28.04 9.61
N VAL A 37 0.35 28.21 10.07
CA VAL A 37 1.50 27.57 9.46
C VAL A 37 1.21 26.08 9.57
N GLU A 38 0.83 25.46 8.44
CA GLU A 38 0.84 24.00 8.34
C GLU A 38 2.26 23.57 8.70
N GLU A 39 2.45 23.03 9.90
CA GLU A 39 3.61 22.21 10.21
C GLU A 39 3.49 20.92 9.39
N ALA A 40 3.76 21.04 8.09
CA ALA A 40 3.94 19.94 7.17
C ALA A 40 5.28 19.24 7.48
N GLY A 41 5.33 18.54 8.60
CA GLY A 41 6.48 17.78 9.06
C GLY A 41 6.06 16.53 9.85
N MET A 42 6.78 15.42 9.65
CA MET A 42 6.66 14.28 10.56
C MET A 42 7.19 14.70 11.94
N THR A 43 6.47 14.38 13.01
CA THR A 43 6.94 14.67 14.36
C THR A 43 8.24 13.91 14.65
N PRO A 44 9.14 14.44 15.53
CA PRO A 44 10.38 13.76 15.88
C PRO A 44 10.15 12.34 16.43
N GLU A 45 9.05 12.12 17.15
CA GLU A 45 8.65 10.80 17.63
C GLU A 45 8.31 9.83 16.49
N VAL A 46 7.61 10.30 15.45
CA VAL A 46 7.30 9.48 14.27
C VAL A 46 8.58 9.14 13.51
N ILE A 47 9.47 10.11 13.34
CA ILE A 47 10.78 9.90 12.71
C ILE A 47 11.58 8.84 13.47
N GLN A 48 11.64 8.93 14.80
CA GLN A 48 12.34 7.95 15.64
C GLN A 48 11.72 6.55 15.50
N LYS A 49 10.39 6.44 15.58
CA LYS A 49 9.67 5.16 15.39
C LYS A 49 9.98 4.52 14.03
N LEU A 50 10.08 5.32 12.97
CA LEU A 50 10.42 4.84 11.63
C LEU A 50 11.88 4.34 11.57
N GLN A 51 12.83 5.06 12.19
CA GLN A 51 14.24 4.66 12.24
C GLN A 51 14.44 3.36 13.05
N ASP A 52 13.76 3.22 14.18
CA ASP A 52 13.83 2.03 15.03
C ASP A 52 13.26 0.80 14.29
N LYS A 53 12.06 0.94 13.71
CA LYS A 53 11.45 -0.13 12.89
C LYS A 53 12.32 -0.48 11.69
N ALA A 54 12.92 0.48 11.00
CA ALA A 54 13.81 0.20 9.86
C ALA A 54 15.05 -0.63 10.28
N THR A 55 15.63 -0.31 11.43
CA THR A 55 16.78 -1.05 11.99
C THR A 55 16.39 -2.48 12.32
N LEU A 56 15.26 -2.67 13.01
CA LEU A 56 14.71 -4.00 13.35
C LEU A 56 14.36 -4.82 12.09
N LEU A 57 13.70 -4.22 11.10
CA LEU A 57 13.36 -4.92 9.85
C LEU A 57 14.61 -5.31 9.06
N THR A 58 15.68 -4.53 9.16
CA THR A 58 16.97 -4.84 8.50
C THR A 58 17.65 -6.05 9.15
N THR A 59 17.62 -6.19 10.47
CA THR A 59 18.18 -7.36 11.16
C THR A 59 17.35 -8.60 10.90
N GLU A 60 16.02 -8.51 11.00
CA GLU A 60 15.09 -9.62 10.72
C GLU A 60 15.17 -10.10 9.27
N ARG A 61 15.28 -9.18 8.30
CA ARG A 61 15.47 -9.55 6.89
C ARG A 61 16.75 -10.37 6.67
N LYS A 62 17.85 -10.00 7.33
CA LYS A 62 19.13 -10.75 7.26
C LYS A 62 19.00 -12.15 7.86
N LYS A 63 18.23 -12.29 8.94
CA LYS A 63 17.94 -13.59 9.57
C LYS A 63 17.07 -14.47 8.67
N ARG A 64 15.95 -13.93 8.16
CA ARG A 64 15.05 -14.65 7.25
C ARG A 64 15.71 -15.06 5.94
N GLY A 65 16.70 -14.30 5.46
CA GLY A 65 17.45 -14.64 4.25
C GLY A 65 18.37 -15.86 4.37
N LYS A 66 18.60 -16.40 5.58
CA LYS A 66 19.51 -17.54 5.79
C LYS A 66 18.88 -18.91 5.52
N SER A 67 17.56 -19.01 5.58
CA SER A 67 16.82 -20.26 5.42
C SER A 67 15.52 -20.02 4.68
N VAL A 68 15.25 -20.86 3.68
CA VAL A 68 13.96 -20.85 2.97
C VAL A 68 12.94 -21.60 3.84
N PRO A 69 11.73 -21.05 4.09
CA PRO A 69 10.69 -21.77 4.81
C PRO A 69 10.30 -23.08 4.11
N GLU A 70 10.07 -24.15 4.87
CA GLU A 70 9.75 -25.47 4.32
C GLU A 70 8.38 -25.53 3.63
N GLU A 71 7.43 -24.70 4.09
CA GLU A 71 6.08 -24.59 3.51
C GLU A 71 6.06 -23.80 2.18
N LEU A 72 7.17 -23.14 1.81
CA LEU A 72 7.21 -22.35 0.59
C LEU A 72 7.08 -23.25 -0.64
N VAL A 73 6.10 -22.93 -1.49
CA VAL A 73 5.81 -23.67 -2.73
C VAL A 73 7.05 -23.70 -3.63
N LYS A 74 7.44 -24.90 -4.08
CA LYS A 74 8.63 -25.08 -4.94
C LYS A 74 8.36 -24.60 -6.37
N PRO A 75 9.39 -24.16 -7.12
CA PRO A 75 9.22 -23.67 -8.49
C PRO A 75 8.51 -24.66 -9.43
N GLU A 76 8.76 -25.95 -9.28
CA GLU A 76 8.12 -26.98 -10.11
C GLU A 76 6.62 -27.13 -9.84
N GLN A 77 6.16 -26.82 -8.63
CA GLN A 77 4.73 -26.80 -8.29
C GLN A 77 4.05 -25.54 -8.83
N VAL A 78 4.73 -24.38 -8.77
CA VAL A 78 4.19 -23.12 -9.33
C VAL A 78 3.94 -23.24 -10.83
N ARG A 79 4.79 -23.98 -11.56
CA ARG A 79 4.60 -24.26 -12.99
C ARG A 79 3.30 -25.01 -13.32
N GLN A 80 2.72 -25.69 -12.33
CA GLN A 80 1.49 -26.48 -12.49
C GLN A 80 0.23 -25.70 -12.10
N PHE A 81 0.35 -24.42 -11.73
CA PHE A 81 -0.79 -23.62 -11.32
C PHE A 81 -1.77 -23.43 -12.49
N GLN A 82 -3.05 -23.65 -12.19
CA GLN A 82 -4.16 -23.44 -13.11
C GLN A 82 -5.29 -22.70 -12.38
N THR A 83 -6.15 -22.04 -13.13
CA THR A 83 -7.34 -21.40 -12.57
C THR A 83 -8.27 -22.46 -11.99
N LEU A 84 -8.48 -22.43 -10.68
CA LEU A 84 -9.39 -23.36 -9.99
C LEU A 84 -10.82 -22.80 -9.90
N ALA A 85 -10.96 -21.48 -9.78
CA ALA A 85 -12.25 -20.82 -9.64
C ALA A 85 -12.24 -19.42 -10.32
N SER A 86 -13.43 -18.94 -10.69
CA SER A 86 -13.64 -17.63 -11.28
C SER A 86 -14.97 -17.05 -10.79
N HIS A 87 -14.90 -15.92 -10.08
CA HIS A 87 -16.06 -15.29 -9.45
C HIS A 87 -16.26 -13.86 -10.01
N PRO A 88 -16.91 -13.71 -11.17
CA PRO A 88 -17.14 -12.39 -11.77
C PRO A 88 -18.17 -11.53 -11.02
N GLY A 89 -18.94 -12.14 -10.12
CA GLY A 89 -20.08 -11.52 -9.42
C GLY A 89 -19.75 -10.74 -8.15
N LEU A 90 -18.49 -10.36 -7.91
CA LEU A 90 -18.11 -9.62 -6.70
C LEU A 90 -18.54 -8.15 -6.72
N HIS A 91 -18.70 -7.58 -7.92
CA HIS A 91 -19.10 -6.18 -8.13
C HIS A 91 -20.25 -6.10 -9.15
N SER A 92 -20.83 -4.90 -9.29
CA SER A 92 -21.96 -4.66 -10.20
C SER A 92 -21.69 -5.14 -11.63
N ALA A 93 -22.59 -5.98 -12.17
CA ALA A 93 -22.56 -6.40 -13.57
C ALA A 93 -22.81 -5.24 -14.55
N SER A 94 -23.52 -4.19 -14.13
CA SER A 94 -23.78 -3.00 -14.97
C SER A 94 -22.62 -1.99 -14.95
N VAL A 95 -21.73 -2.07 -13.97
CA VAL A 95 -20.53 -1.25 -13.86
C VAL A 95 -19.33 -2.18 -13.61
N PRO A 96 -18.91 -2.92 -14.64
CA PRO A 96 -17.91 -3.98 -14.47
C PRO A 96 -16.53 -3.41 -14.15
N GLY A 97 -15.74 -4.20 -13.42
CA GLY A 97 -14.32 -3.97 -13.19
C GLY A 97 -13.93 -4.07 -11.72
N ILE A 98 -13.03 -5.00 -11.43
CA ILE A 98 -12.23 -5.02 -10.20
C ILE A 98 -10.94 -4.27 -10.51
N LEU A 99 -10.62 -3.26 -9.71
CA LEU A 99 -9.51 -2.34 -9.96
C LEU A 99 -8.36 -2.51 -8.98
N SER A 100 -8.63 -3.06 -7.81
CA SER A 100 -7.65 -3.30 -6.76
C SER A 100 -8.04 -4.53 -5.95
N MET A 101 -7.05 -5.19 -5.35
CA MET A 101 -7.24 -6.37 -4.54
C MET A 101 -6.16 -6.44 -3.45
N ASP A 102 -6.54 -6.93 -2.28
CA ASP A 102 -5.62 -7.32 -1.22
C ASP A 102 -6.10 -8.59 -0.51
N VAL A 103 -5.18 -9.30 0.16
CA VAL A 103 -5.46 -10.54 0.90
C VAL A 103 -5.17 -10.30 2.37
N CYS A 104 -6.08 -10.70 3.25
CA CYS A 104 -5.89 -10.51 4.68
C CYS A 104 -4.66 -11.31 5.16
N PRO A 105 -3.69 -10.65 5.84
CA PRO A 105 -2.42 -11.29 6.19
C PRO A 105 -2.55 -12.32 7.32
N THR A 106 -3.56 -12.19 8.18
CA THR A 106 -3.85 -13.14 9.28
C THR A 106 -4.79 -14.26 8.85
N ASP A 107 -5.62 -14.04 7.83
CA ASP A 107 -6.54 -15.02 7.28
C ASP A 107 -6.63 -14.91 5.75
N THR A 108 -5.81 -15.70 5.06
CA THR A 108 -5.74 -15.68 3.59
C THR A 108 -7.02 -16.14 2.89
N SER A 109 -8.04 -16.62 3.62
CA SER A 109 -9.35 -16.92 3.05
C SER A 109 -10.10 -15.65 2.65
N LYS A 110 -9.82 -14.52 3.32
CA LYS A 110 -10.48 -13.23 3.06
C LYS A 110 -9.73 -12.42 2.02
N ILE A 111 -10.45 -12.01 1.00
CA ILE A 111 -9.96 -11.20 -0.12
C ILE A 111 -10.78 -9.91 -0.14
N LEU A 112 -10.11 -8.77 -0.18
CA LEU A 112 -10.72 -7.46 -0.31
C LEU A 112 -10.53 -7.00 -1.75
N THR A 113 -11.62 -6.63 -2.42
CA THR A 113 -11.58 -6.11 -3.79
C THR A 113 -12.18 -4.70 -3.86
N GLY A 114 -11.56 -3.81 -4.62
CA GLY A 114 -12.08 -2.48 -4.93
C GLY A 114 -12.67 -2.43 -6.34
N GLY A 115 -13.90 -1.92 -6.47
CA GLY A 115 -14.66 -1.94 -7.70
C GLY A 115 -14.79 -0.61 -8.42
N ASN A 116 -15.07 -0.70 -9.72
CA ASN A 116 -15.50 0.44 -10.53
C ASN A 116 -16.92 0.93 -10.13
N ASP A 117 -17.70 0.07 -9.48
CA ASP A 117 -19.02 0.35 -8.92
C ASP A 117 -19.00 1.17 -7.62
N LYS A 118 -17.82 1.67 -7.21
CA LYS A 118 -17.58 2.52 -6.02
C LYS A 118 -17.70 1.77 -4.70
N ASN A 119 -17.76 0.45 -4.73
CA ASN A 119 -17.79 -0.37 -3.53
C ASN A 119 -16.45 -1.08 -3.34
N ALA A 120 -16.17 -1.44 -2.09
CA ALA A 120 -15.20 -2.47 -1.79
C ALA A 120 -15.94 -3.71 -1.27
N ALA A 121 -15.53 -4.90 -1.67
CA ALA A 121 -16.16 -6.16 -1.27
C ALA A 121 -15.15 -7.04 -0.54
N ILE A 122 -15.58 -7.64 0.58
CA ILE A 122 -14.82 -8.68 1.26
C ILE A 122 -15.43 -10.02 0.86
N PHE A 123 -14.62 -10.88 0.27
CA PHE A 123 -14.97 -12.21 -0.24
C PHE A 123 -14.19 -13.28 0.51
N ASN A 124 -14.86 -14.37 0.90
CA ASN A 124 -14.21 -15.55 1.44
C ASN A 124 -14.03 -16.59 0.33
N LYS A 125 -12.78 -16.98 0.04
CA LYS A 125 -12.45 -17.93 -1.02
C LYS A 125 -12.80 -19.39 -0.70
N ASP A 126 -12.91 -19.75 0.58
CA ASP A 126 -13.17 -21.12 1.01
C ASP A 126 -14.67 -21.42 1.02
N THR A 127 -15.48 -20.43 1.42
CA THR A 127 -16.96 -20.53 1.36
C THR A 127 -17.56 -20.02 0.06
N GLU A 128 -16.74 -19.40 -0.79
CA GLU A 128 -17.14 -18.74 -2.03
C GLU A 128 -18.24 -17.68 -1.85
N GLN A 129 -18.25 -17.00 -0.70
CA GLN A 129 -19.29 -16.02 -0.35
C GLN A 129 -18.74 -14.62 -0.15
N VAL A 130 -19.54 -13.63 -0.55
CA VAL A 130 -19.31 -12.22 -0.18
C VAL A 130 -19.69 -12.05 1.29
N ILE A 131 -18.70 -11.77 2.14
CA ILE A 131 -18.89 -11.52 3.57
C ILE A 131 -19.59 -10.18 3.75
N THR A 132 -19.09 -9.13 3.08
CA THR A 132 -19.66 -7.78 3.19
C THR A 132 -19.30 -6.91 2.00
N ILE A 133 -20.11 -5.87 1.78
CA ILE A 133 -19.88 -4.83 0.79
C ILE A 133 -19.77 -3.50 1.54
N LEU A 134 -18.59 -2.92 1.52
CA LEU A 134 -18.27 -1.63 2.09
C LEU A 134 -18.67 -0.54 1.08
N LYS A 135 -19.67 0.25 1.45
CA LYS A 135 -20.20 1.36 0.66
C LYS A 135 -19.77 2.69 1.26
N GLY A 136 -19.62 3.71 0.43
CA GLY A 136 -19.36 5.08 0.89
C GLY A 136 -18.53 5.91 -0.08
N HIS A 137 -17.68 5.28 -0.90
CA HIS A 137 -16.92 6.01 -1.90
C HIS A 137 -17.84 6.62 -2.97
N THR A 138 -17.57 7.86 -3.34
CA THR A 138 -18.30 8.58 -4.39
C THR A 138 -17.75 8.33 -5.79
N LYS A 139 -16.57 7.70 -5.87
CA LYS A 139 -15.83 7.35 -7.09
C LYS A 139 -15.33 5.90 -7.00
N LYS A 140 -14.81 5.38 -8.12
CA LYS A 140 -14.24 4.04 -8.22
C LYS A 140 -13.12 3.82 -7.18
N VAL A 141 -13.04 2.61 -6.64
CA VAL A 141 -12.06 2.24 -5.61
C VAL A 141 -10.80 1.69 -6.28
N THR A 142 -9.75 2.51 -6.33
CA THR A 142 -8.51 2.19 -7.06
C THR A 142 -7.42 1.57 -6.20
N SER A 143 -7.57 1.59 -4.89
CA SER A 143 -6.62 0.99 -3.95
C SER A 143 -7.38 0.48 -2.73
N VAL A 144 -6.99 -0.69 -2.25
CA VAL A 144 -7.50 -1.32 -1.04
C VAL A 144 -6.32 -1.97 -0.32
N ILE A 145 -6.33 -1.91 1.01
CA ILE A 145 -5.28 -2.49 1.85
C ILE A 145 -5.96 -3.04 3.10
N TYR A 146 -5.63 -4.29 3.46
CA TYR A 146 -5.92 -4.84 4.77
C TYR A 146 -4.96 -4.28 5.80
N HIS A 147 -5.51 -4.01 6.98
CA HIS A 147 -4.65 -3.72 8.11
C HIS A 147 -3.88 -5.01 8.49
N PRO A 148 -2.58 -4.92 8.84
CA PRO A 148 -1.80 -6.10 9.20
C PRO A 148 -2.30 -6.83 10.45
N GLU A 149 -3.07 -6.14 11.30
CA GLU A 149 -3.51 -6.62 12.61
C GLU A 149 -5.05 -6.69 12.75
N GLU A 150 -5.81 -6.12 11.81
CA GLU A 150 -7.29 -6.09 11.82
C GLU A 150 -7.87 -6.64 10.51
#